data_AF-A0A8B8G0W2-F1
#
_entry.id   AF-A0A8B8G0W2-F1
#
_cell.length_a   1.000
_cell.length_b   1.000
_cell.length_c   1.000
_cell.angle_alpha   90.00
_cell.angle_beta   90.00
_cell.angle_gamma   90.00
#
_symmetry.space_group_name_H-M   'P 1'
#
loop_
_entity.id
_entity.type
_entity.pdbx_description
1 polymer ?
#
loop_
_entity_poly.entity_id
_entity_poly.type
_entity_poly.pdbx_seq_one_letter_code
_entity_poly.pdbx_strand_id
1 'polypeptide(L)'
;MTQRTLRIMKSVDNTVESDEDDTNQYYLNDEVINEYMDLITKRSPDTVYAFNTFFYLAFSEKGYEHVCRWTKKIDIFSKKKLFIPVHIEEDEHWCLVCVDFTEKSIKYYDSLGGRNFKCLKLILKYLIFEHQNKKNTDFVAGGWSLMNVSKCPKQHNVFDCGVFVCMFAEYLSRDAPLNFSQKHMTRFRKQIAWEIQRKKLKKSV
;
A
#
# COMPACT_ATOMS: atom_id res chain seq x y z
N MET A 1 -16.46 2.31 16.32
CA MET A 1 -15.67 1.09 16.05
C MET A 1 -16.65 0.00 15.67
N THR A 2 -16.46 -0.64 14.52
CA THR A 2 -17.32 -1.75 14.08
C THR A 2 -17.07 -2.99 14.95
N GLN A 3 -18.06 -3.87 15.06
CA GLN A 3 -17.96 -5.11 15.87
C GLN A 3 -16.80 -6.04 15.41
N ARG A 4 -16.26 -5.82 14.21
CA ARG A 4 -15.09 -6.54 13.67
C ARG A 4 -13.75 -5.99 14.18
N THR A 5 -13.58 -4.68 14.33
CA THR A 5 -12.42 -4.08 15.02
C THR A 5 -12.33 -4.59 16.46
N LEU A 6 -13.50 -4.77 17.10
CA LEU A 6 -13.62 -5.38 18.43
C LEU A 6 -13.14 -6.85 18.48
N ARG A 7 -13.17 -7.61 17.39
CA ARG A 7 -12.65 -9.00 17.36
C ARG A 7 -11.13 -9.05 17.34
N ILE A 8 -10.49 -8.10 16.66
CA ILE A 8 -9.04 -7.92 16.69
C ILE A 8 -8.59 -7.36 18.05
N MET A 9 -9.43 -6.54 18.70
CA MET A 9 -9.12 -5.93 20.00
C MET A 9 -9.38 -6.85 21.20
N LYS A 10 -10.41 -7.71 21.17
CA LYS A 10 -10.77 -8.59 22.29
C LYS A 10 -9.74 -9.69 22.60
N SER A 11 -8.80 -10.00 21.69
CA SER A 11 -7.71 -10.93 21.97
C SER A 11 -6.53 -10.28 22.71
N VAL A 12 -6.53 -8.95 22.89
CA VAL A 12 -5.41 -8.24 23.52
C VAL A 12 -5.60 -8.05 25.03
N ASP A 13 -6.85 -8.07 25.53
CA ASP A 13 -7.18 -7.65 26.91
C ASP A 13 -7.45 -8.78 27.93
N ASN A 14 -7.17 -10.06 27.61
CA ASN A 14 -7.23 -11.15 28.60
C ASN A 14 -5.86 -11.79 28.80
N THR A 15 -5.18 -11.39 29.88
CA THR A 15 -3.95 -12.01 30.39
C THR A 15 -4.24 -13.33 31.11
N VAL A 16 -3.77 -14.45 30.57
CA VAL A 16 -3.20 -15.59 31.31
C VAL A 16 -2.13 -16.22 30.40
N GLU A 17 -0.97 -16.55 30.98
CA GLU A 17 0.14 -17.27 30.34
C GLU A 17 -0.34 -18.53 29.62
N SER A 18 -0.34 -18.50 28.30
CA SER A 18 -0.05 -19.67 27.46
C SER A 18 0.72 -19.20 26.24
N ASP A 19 1.94 -19.73 26.06
CA ASP A 19 2.75 -19.61 24.85
C ASP A 19 2.14 -20.44 23.71
N GLU A 20 0.86 -20.21 23.41
CA GLU A 20 0.20 -20.79 22.24
C GLU A 20 0.13 -19.76 21.12
N ASP A 21 0.58 -20.22 19.97
CA ASP A 21 0.74 -19.53 18.70
C ASP A 21 -0.59 -18.93 18.19
N ASP A 22 -1.00 -17.77 18.71
CA ASP A 22 -2.07 -16.94 18.12
C ASP A 22 -1.54 -16.24 16.84
N THR A 23 -1.08 -17.06 15.88
CA THR A 23 -0.93 -16.62 14.50
C THR A 23 -2.32 -16.50 13.93
N ASN A 24 -2.93 -15.31 14.04
CA ASN A 24 -4.16 -15.03 13.33
C ASN A 24 -3.89 -15.06 11.81
N GLN A 25 -4.06 -16.25 11.20
CA GLN A 25 -3.86 -16.57 9.78
C GLN A 25 -5.00 -16.04 8.91
N TYR A 26 -5.38 -14.77 9.13
CA TYR A 26 -6.43 -14.11 8.39
C TYR A 26 -5.86 -13.10 7.39
N TYR A 27 -6.55 -12.97 6.26
CA TYR A 27 -6.29 -11.92 5.29
C TYR A 27 -6.50 -10.54 5.94
N LEU A 28 -5.58 -9.61 5.70
CA LEU A 28 -5.88 -8.21 5.98
C LEU A 28 -6.90 -7.72 4.98
N ASN A 29 -7.98 -7.11 5.47
CA ASN A 29 -8.98 -6.49 4.61
C ASN A 29 -8.55 -5.08 4.20
N ASP A 30 -9.35 -4.50 3.32
CA ASP A 30 -9.22 -3.14 2.83
C ASP A 30 -9.22 -2.09 3.94
N GLU A 31 -10.06 -2.23 4.98
CA GLU A 31 -10.09 -1.29 6.12
C GLU A 31 -8.72 -1.20 6.80
N VAL A 32 -8.09 -2.33 7.13
CA VAL A 32 -6.78 -2.36 7.79
C VAL A 32 -5.70 -1.74 6.90
N ILE A 33 -5.68 -2.09 5.61
CA ILE A 33 -4.70 -1.57 4.66
C ILE A 33 -4.88 -0.06 4.49
N ASN A 34 -6.11 0.43 4.32
CA ASN A 34 -6.41 1.85 4.20
C ASN A 34 -6.00 2.64 5.44
N GLU A 35 -6.32 2.14 6.64
CA GLU A 35 -5.90 2.79 7.88
C GLU A 35 -4.37 2.86 8.01
N TYR A 36 -3.65 1.83 7.55
CA TYR A 36 -2.19 1.83 7.57
C TYR A 36 -1.58 2.81 6.55
N MET A 37 -2.12 2.85 5.33
CA MET A 37 -1.73 3.80 4.29
C MET A 37 -1.95 5.26 4.72
N ASP A 38 -3.03 5.53 5.46
CA ASP A 38 -3.29 6.83 6.08
C ASP A 38 -2.23 7.20 7.11
N LEU A 39 -1.76 6.25 7.93
CA LEU A 39 -0.69 6.50 8.90
C LEU A 39 0.63 6.86 8.22
N ILE A 40 0.98 6.17 7.13
CA ILE A 40 2.17 6.46 6.33
C ILE A 40 2.08 7.87 5.74
N THR A 41 0.93 8.23 5.16
CA THR A 41 0.69 9.56 4.60
C THR A 41 0.77 10.64 5.69
N LYS A 42 0.13 10.42 6.85
CA LYS A 42 0.15 11.37 7.98
C LYS A 42 1.53 11.61 8.57
N ARG A 43 2.41 10.60 8.55
CA ARG A 43 3.79 10.73 9.03
C ARG A 43 4.62 11.64 8.11
N SER A 44 4.36 11.63 6.81
CA SER A 44 5.17 12.31 5.80
C SER A 44 4.30 13.04 4.77
N PRO A 45 3.43 13.98 5.20
CA PRO A 45 2.36 14.52 4.37
C PRO A 45 2.89 15.34 3.18
N ASP A 46 4.07 15.94 3.30
CA ASP A 46 4.66 16.76 2.23
C ASP A 46 5.33 15.92 1.15
N THR A 47 5.80 14.71 1.48
CA THR A 47 6.62 13.90 0.57
C THR A 47 5.94 12.63 0.09
N VAL A 48 4.95 12.11 0.81
CA VAL A 48 4.29 10.84 0.52
C VAL A 48 2.78 11.00 0.49
N TYR A 49 2.14 10.34 -0.46
CA TYR A 49 0.70 10.15 -0.46
C TYR A 49 0.33 8.71 -0.82
N ALA A 50 -0.54 8.10 -0.04
CA ALA A 50 -1.09 6.79 -0.36
C ALA A 50 -2.56 6.92 -0.76
N PHE A 51 -2.92 6.27 -1.86
CA PHE A 51 -4.31 6.10 -2.27
C PHE A 51 -4.97 5.01 -1.42
N ASN A 52 -6.30 5.09 -1.30
CA ASN A 52 -7.06 3.97 -0.75
C ASN A 52 -7.09 2.78 -1.72
N THR A 53 -7.43 1.61 -1.20
CA THR A 53 -7.48 0.32 -1.91
C THR A 53 -8.46 0.28 -3.08
N PHE A 54 -9.47 1.17 -3.10
CA PHE A 54 -10.50 1.19 -4.15
C PHE A 54 -10.07 1.99 -5.39
N PHE A 55 -9.02 2.82 -5.28
CA PHE A 55 -8.62 3.73 -6.34
C PHE A 55 -8.30 3.00 -7.65
N TYR A 56 -7.46 1.96 -7.57
CA TYR A 56 -7.02 1.25 -8.77
C TYR A 56 -8.20 0.59 -9.49
N LEU A 57 -9.05 -0.15 -8.76
CA LEU A 57 -10.21 -0.82 -9.31
C LEU A 57 -11.17 0.17 -9.98
N ALA A 58 -11.51 1.24 -9.26
CA ALA A 58 -12.37 2.31 -9.74
C ALA A 58 -11.85 2.94 -11.04
N PHE A 59 -10.55 3.20 -11.12
CA PHE A 59 -9.94 3.74 -12.32
C PHE A 59 -9.87 2.72 -13.46
N SER A 60 -9.50 1.47 -13.17
CA SER A 60 -9.36 0.43 -14.19
C SER A 60 -10.67 0.05 -14.86
N GLU A 61 -11.78 0.08 -14.11
CA GLU A 61 -13.10 -0.31 -14.62
C GLU A 61 -13.90 0.88 -15.17
N LYS A 62 -13.89 2.01 -14.46
CA LYS A 62 -14.79 3.14 -14.74
C LYS A 62 -14.08 4.33 -15.39
N GLY A 63 -12.76 4.27 -15.53
CA GLY A 63 -11.95 5.29 -16.18
C GLY A 63 -11.72 6.54 -15.35
N TYR A 64 -11.05 7.53 -15.98
CA TYR A 64 -10.54 8.72 -15.29
C TYR A 64 -11.64 9.60 -14.69
N GLU A 65 -12.75 9.76 -15.38
CA GLU A 65 -13.86 10.63 -14.96
C GLU A 65 -14.42 10.26 -13.58
N HIS A 66 -14.37 8.97 -13.23
CA HIS A 66 -14.83 8.49 -11.94
C HIS A 66 -13.87 8.83 -10.79
N VAL A 67 -12.57 8.96 -11.08
CA VAL A 67 -11.51 9.16 -10.08
C VAL A 67 -10.92 10.57 -10.08
N CYS A 68 -11.21 11.41 -11.07
CA CYS A 68 -10.60 12.74 -11.26
C CYS A 68 -10.83 13.72 -10.11
N ARG A 69 -11.81 13.44 -9.23
CA ARG A 69 -12.12 14.25 -8.03
C ARG A 69 -11.47 13.73 -6.76
N TRP A 70 -10.89 12.53 -6.75
CA TRP A 70 -10.37 11.89 -5.55
C TRP A 70 -9.18 12.64 -4.95
N THR A 71 -8.41 13.31 -5.80
CA THR A 71 -7.26 14.16 -5.49
C THR A 71 -7.61 15.66 -5.46
N LYS A 72 -8.90 16.04 -5.40
CA LYS A 72 -9.32 17.46 -5.49
C LYS A 72 -8.65 18.36 -4.44
N LYS A 73 -8.33 17.83 -3.27
CA LYS A 73 -7.74 18.58 -2.15
C LYS A 73 -6.23 18.39 -1.99
N ILE A 74 -5.58 17.68 -2.90
CA ILE A 74 -4.16 17.35 -2.78
C ILE A 74 -3.44 17.42 -4.13
N ASP A 75 -2.30 18.07 -4.15
CA ASP A 75 -1.40 18.06 -5.30
C ASP A 75 -0.46 16.86 -5.22
N ILE A 76 -0.82 15.76 -5.88
CA ILE A 76 0.00 14.53 -5.88
C ILE A 76 1.36 14.71 -6.58
N PHE A 77 1.50 15.70 -7.47
CA PHE A 77 2.75 15.97 -8.19
C PHE A 77 3.77 16.74 -7.35
N SER A 78 3.34 17.33 -6.23
CA SER A 78 4.24 17.91 -5.23
C SER A 78 4.91 16.85 -4.35
N LYS A 79 4.46 15.59 -4.41
CA LYS A 79 4.98 14.49 -3.58
C LYS A 79 6.22 13.88 -4.22
N LYS A 80 7.05 13.24 -3.39
CA LYS A 80 8.16 12.42 -3.86
C LYS A 80 7.67 11.03 -4.28
N LYS A 81 6.79 10.43 -3.49
CA LYS A 81 6.29 9.07 -3.72
C LYS A 81 4.78 8.95 -3.57
N LEU A 82 4.17 8.12 -4.41
CA LEU A 82 2.80 7.67 -4.27
C LEU A 82 2.74 6.16 -4.02
N PHE A 83 1.86 5.75 -3.11
CA PHE A 83 1.58 4.34 -2.84
C PHE A 83 0.15 4.01 -3.24
N ILE A 84 -0.03 2.94 -4.02
CA ILE A 84 -1.33 2.51 -4.51
C ILE A 84 -1.46 1.03 -4.22
N PRO A 85 -2.20 0.64 -3.15
CA PRO A 85 -2.59 -0.75 -2.96
C PRO A 85 -3.46 -1.21 -4.13
N VAL A 86 -3.20 -2.43 -4.61
CA VAL A 86 -3.92 -3.05 -5.72
C VAL A 86 -4.47 -4.38 -5.22
N HIS A 87 -5.79 -4.54 -5.28
CA HIS A 87 -6.45 -5.82 -5.09
C HIS A 87 -6.59 -6.53 -6.44
N ILE A 88 -6.12 -7.76 -6.54
CA ILE A 88 -6.41 -8.67 -7.65
C ILE A 88 -7.55 -9.56 -7.18
N GLU A 89 -8.74 -9.33 -7.71
CA GLU A 89 -9.97 -9.98 -7.22
C GLU A 89 -9.98 -11.49 -7.52
N GLU A 90 -9.42 -11.90 -8.66
CA GLU A 90 -9.43 -13.29 -9.09
C GLU A 90 -8.62 -14.22 -8.17
N ASP A 91 -7.56 -13.67 -7.56
CA ASP A 91 -6.61 -14.40 -6.72
C ASP A 91 -6.70 -14.03 -5.23
N GLU A 92 -7.66 -13.17 -4.85
CA GLU A 92 -7.77 -12.56 -3.50
C GLU A 92 -6.41 -12.05 -2.97
N HIS A 93 -5.69 -11.32 -3.83
CA HIS A 93 -4.28 -11.00 -3.60
C HIS A 93 -4.03 -9.49 -3.55
N TRP A 94 -3.23 -9.07 -2.56
CA TRP A 94 -2.82 -7.68 -2.39
C TRP A 94 -1.41 -7.44 -2.94
N CYS A 95 -1.30 -6.43 -3.78
CA CYS A 95 -0.04 -5.93 -4.32
C CYS A 95 0.11 -4.42 -4.07
N LEU A 96 1.30 -3.89 -4.32
CA LEU A 96 1.59 -2.47 -4.17
C LEU A 96 2.22 -1.89 -5.44
N VAL A 97 1.67 -0.78 -5.92
CA VAL A 97 2.37 0.10 -6.86
C VAL A 97 3.02 1.24 -6.08
N CYS A 98 4.29 1.49 -6.35
CA CYS A 98 5.02 2.68 -5.92
C CYS A 98 5.32 3.56 -7.14
N VAL A 99 4.82 4.78 -7.15
CA VAL A 99 5.25 5.83 -8.08
C VAL A 99 6.34 6.63 -7.36
N ASP A 100 7.51 6.74 -7.96
CA ASP A 100 8.61 7.58 -7.46
C ASP A 100 8.89 8.68 -8.48
N PHE A 101 8.56 9.92 -8.14
CA PHE A 101 8.78 11.08 -9.00
C PHE A 101 10.26 11.50 -9.04
N THR A 102 11.04 11.15 -8.02
CA THR A 102 12.48 11.46 -7.97
C THR A 102 13.24 10.57 -8.93
N GLU A 103 12.92 9.28 -8.94
CA GLU A 103 13.52 8.29 -9.85
C GLU A 103 12.81 8.20 -11.21
N LYS A 104 11.68 8.88 -11.39
CA LYS A 104 10.77 8.72 -12.53
C LYS A 104 10.47 7.25 -12.79
N SER A 105 9.97 6.55 -11.77
CA SER A 105 9.66 5.12 -11.88
C SER A 105 8.27 4.78 -11.36
N ILE A 106 7.66 3.77 -11.96
CA ILE A 106 6.46 3.10 -11.46
C ILE A 106 6.82 1.64 -11.26
N LYS A 107 6.86 1.21 -10.00
CA LYS A 107 7.33 -0.11 -9.58
C LYS A 107 6.16 -0.91 -9.00
N TYR A 108 5.99 -2.14 -9.47
CA TYR A 108 5.00 -3.11 -8.98
C TYR A 108 5.68 -4.11 -8.05
N TYR A 109 5.20 -4.18 -6.81
CA TYR A 109 5.68 -5.08 -5.77
C TYR A 109 4.64 -6.14 -5.49
N ASP A 110 5.05 -7.39 -5.63
CA ASP A 110 4.21 -8.56 -5.46
C ASP A 110 4.98 -9.62 -4.67
N SER A 111 4.47 -9.97 -3.49
CA SER A 111 5.03 -10.96 -2.58
C SER A 111 4.90 -12.41 -3.09
N LEU A 112 4.00 -12.69 -4.04
CA LEU A 112 3.94 -13.96 -4.78
C LEU A 112 4.78 -13.94 -6.07
N GLY A 113 5.28 -12.76 -6.46
CA GLY A 113 6.17 -12.60 -7.61
C GLY A 113 5.47 -12.52 -8.96
N GLY A 114 4.17 -12.25 -8.97
CA GLY A 114 3.43 -11.90 -10.17
C GLY A 114 3.93 -10.62 -10.84
N ARG A 115 3.47 -10.43 -12.07
CA ARG A 115 3.82 -9.28 -12.91
C ARG A 115 2.56 -8.66 -13.46
N ASN A 116 2.46 -7.34 -13.41
CA ASN A 116 1.28 -6.62 -13.89
C ASN A 116 1.65 -5.34 -14.65
N PHE A 117 2.20 -5.50 -15.86
CA PHE A 117 2.49 -4.35 -16.72
C PHE A 117 1.23 -3.59 -17.17
N LYS A 118 0.06 -4.25 -17.21
CA LYS A 118 -1.21 -3.59 -17.49
C LYS A 118 -1.52 -2.55 -16.41
N CYS A 119 -1.41 -2.93 -15.13
CA CYS A 119 -1.52 -2.04 -13.98
C CYS A 119 -0.55 -0.86 -14.08
N LEU A 120 0.75 -1.13 -14.32
CA LEU A 120 1.77 -0.08 -14.44
C LEU A 120 1.47 0.93 -15.56
N LYS A 121 1.05 0.46 -16.75
CA LYS A 121 0.66 1.33 -17.86
C LYS A 121 -0.60 2.15 -17.54
N LEU A 122 -1.56 1.55 -16.83
CA LEU A 122 -2.75 2.27 -16.37
C LEU A 122 -2.37 3.39 -15.38
N ILE A 123 -1.50 3.13 -14.41
CA ILE A 123 -1.05 4.17 -13.48
C ILE A 123 -0.32 5.31 -14.20
N LEU A 124 0.53 5.01 -15.20
CA LEU A 124 1.14 6.06 -16.02
C LEU A 124 0.08 6.88 -16.77
N LYS A 125 -0.93 6.21 -17.35
CA LYS A 125 -2.06 6.88 -18.02
C LYS A 125 -2.86 7.76 -17.06
N TYR A 126 -3.07 7.33 -15.82
CA TYR A 126 -3.68 8.15 -14.77
C TYR A 126 -2.85 9.42 -14.52
N LEU A 127 -1.53 9.31 -14.35
CA LEU A 127 -0.68 10.49 -14.12
C LEU A 127 -0.76 11.50 -15.27
N ILE A 128 -0.82 11.03 -16.52
CA ILE A 128 -0.99 11.90 -17.69
C ILE A 128 -2.31 12.68 -17.61
N PHE A 129 -3.43 11.99 -17.40
CA PHE A 129 -4.74 12.63 -17.30
C PHE A 129 -4.87 13.55 -16.09
N GLU A 130 -4.34 13.12 -14.95
CA GLU A 130 -4.36 13.89 -13.72
C GLU A 130 -3.53 15.17 -13.85
N HIS A 131 -2.37 15.10 -14.49
CA HIS A 131 -1.53 16.28 -14.73
C HIS A 131 -2.24 17.26 -15.67
N GLN A 132 -2.81 16.77 -16.76
CA GLN A 132 -3.58 17.61 -17.67
C GLN A 132 -4.75 18.30 -16.95
N ASN A 133 -5.52 17.57 -16.14
CA ASN A 133 -6.67 18.12 -15.41
C ASN A 133 -6.28 19.10 -14.30
N LYS A 134 -5.20 18.86 -13.56
CA LYS A 134 -4.81 19.67 -12.38
C LYS A 134 -3.79 20.76 -12.67
N LYS A 135 -2.95 20.57 -13.67
CA LYS A 135 -1.84 21.46 -14.03
C LYS A 135 -2.03 22.12 -15.40
N ASN A 136 -3.05 21.71 -16.16
CA ASN A 136 -3.35 22.22 -17.50
C ASN A 136 -2.13 22.20 -18.44
N THR A 137 -1.30 21.16 -18.30
CA THR A 137 -0.05 20.96 -19.03
C THR A 137 0.20 19.46 -19.23
N ASP A 138 0.96 19.13 -20.27
CA ASP A 138 1.29 17.74 -20.56
C ASP A 138 2.23 17.15 -19.51
N PHE A 139 1.95 15.91 -19.10
CA PHE A 139 2.86 15.14 -18.27
C PHE A 139 4.02 14.61 -19.12
N VAL A 140 5.26 14.96 -18.75
CA VAL A 140 6.45 14.47 -19.44
C VAL A 140 6.72 13.01 -19.05
N ALA A 141 6.12 12.08 -19.78
CA ALA A 141 6.29 10.64 -19.58
C ALA A 141 7.64 10.11 -20.10
N GLY A 142 8.36 10.88 -20.93
CA GLY A 142 9.69 10.52 -21.41
C GLY A 142 10.67 10.30 -20.26
N GLY A 143 11.39 9.18 -20.28
CA GLY A 143 12.34 8.78 -19.25
C GLY A 143 11.74 8.07 -18.03
N TRP A 144 10.42 7.84 -18.00
CA TRP A 144 9.80 7.03 -16.95
C TRP A 144 10.04 5.54 -17.15
N SER A 145 10.33 4.82 -16.06
CA SER A 145 10.55 3.38 -16.06
C SER A 145 9.38 2.62 -15.44
N LEU A 146 8.87 1.59 -16.12
CA LEU A 146 7.81 0.71 -15.62
C LEU A 146 8.42 -0.65 -15.26
N MET A 147 8.43 -1.00 -13.97
CA MET A 147 9.17 -2.16 -13.48
C MET A 147 8.32 -3.07 -12.61
N ASN A 148 8.38 -4.38 -12.86
CA ASN A 148 7.92 -5.38 -11.90
C ASN A 148 9.14 -5.79 -11.06
N VAL A 149 9.06 -5.61 -9.74
CA VAL A 149 10.21 -5.81 -8.85
C VAL A 149 10.36 -7.29 -8.53
N SER A 150 11.36 -7.93 -9.13
CA SER A 150 11.67 -9.35 -8.87
C SER A 150 12.34 -9.56 -7.52
N LYS A 151 13.24 -8.64 -7.13
CA LYS A 151 14.00 -8.68 -5.86
C LYS A 151 13.25 -7.94 -4.74
N CYS A 152 12.13 -8.50 -4.30
CA CYS A 152 11.44 -8.08 -3.08
C CYS A 152 11.19 -9.29 -2.16
N PRO A 153 11.03 -9.08 -0.84
CA PRO A 153 10.61 -10.13 0.09
C PRO A 153 9.39 -10.91 -0.42
N LYS A 154 9.44 -12.23 -0.36
CA LYS A 154 8.37 -13.12 -0.83
C LYS A 154 7.58 -13.72 0.32
N GLN A 155 6.29 -13.91 0.09
CA GLN A 155 5.41 -14.65 0.99
C GLN A 155 5.51 -16.14 0.69
N HIS A 156 5.39 -16.98 1.73
CA HIS A 156 5.36 -18.45 1.61
C HIS A 156 4.05 -19.04 2.15
N ASN A 157 3.01 -18.21 2.32
CA ASN A 157 1.65 -18.60 2.65
C ASN A 157 0.65 -17.81 1.79
N VAL A 158 -0.65 -18.01 2.02
CA VAL A 158 -1.71 -17.41 1.21
C VAL A 158 -2.32 -16.13 1.81
N PHE A 159 -2.07 -15.83 3.09
CA PHE A 159 -2.83 -14.82 3.84
C PHE A 159 -2.02 -13.57 4.23
N ASP A 160 -0.70 -13.54 4.02
CA ASP A 160 0.16 -12.41 4.41
C ASP A 160 0.33 -11.32 3.35
N CYS A 161 -0.22 -11.46 2.14
CA CYS A 161 -0.07 -10.47 1.06
C CYS A 161 -0.37 -9.03 1.51
N GLY A 162 -1.44 -8.81 2.28
CA GLY A 162 -1.77 -7.50 2.85
C GLY A 162 -0.74 -6.97 3.85
N VAL A 163 -0.11 -7.86 4.64
CA VAL A 163 0.99 -7.49 5.56
C VAL A 163 2.22 -7.07 4.74
N PHE A 164 2.57 -7.83 3.70
CA PHE A 164 3.65 -7.47 2.79
C PHE A 164 3.40 -6.11 2.11
N VAL A 165 2.18 -5.82 1.65
CA VAL A 165 1.81 -4.50 1.09
C VAL A 165 2.03 -3.37 2.09
N CYS A 166 1.59 -3.54 3.33
CA CYS A 166 1.81 -2.55 4.40
C CYS A 166 3.30 -2.32 4.64
N MET A 167 4.10 -3.39 4.74
CA MET A 167 5.53 -3.29 5.01
C MET A 167 6.33 -2.79 3.81
N PHE A 168 5.95 -3.13 2.57
CA PHE A 168 6.56 -2.54 1.37
C PHE A 168 6.37 -1.02 1.38
N ALA A 169 5.14 -0.53 1.59
CA ALA A 169 4.88 0.90 1.66
C ALA A 169 5.65 1.56 2.80
N GLU A 170 5.68 0.95 3.99
CA GLU A 170 6.35 1.52 5.15
C GLU A 170 7.87 1.67 4.95
N TYR A 171 8.53 0.66 4.38
CA TYR A 171 9.96 0.72 4.10
C TYR A 171 10.27 1.70 2.97
N LEU A 172 9.55 1.60 1.85
CA LEU A 172 9.77 2.46 0.67
C LEU A 172 9.49 3.94 0.98
N SER A 173 8.53 4.21 1.86
CA SER A 173 8.20 5.59 2.28
C SER A 173 9.28 6.25 3.14
N ARG A 174 10.26 5.47 3.62
CA ARG A 174 11.44 5.93 4.37
C ARG A 174 12.73 5.77 3.57
N ASP A 175 12.65 5.44 2.29
CA ASP A 175 13.82 5.11 1.46
C ASP A 175 14.66 3.95 2.04
N ALA A 176 14.04 3.07 2.83
CA ALA A 176 14.71 1.98 3.51
C ALA A 176 14.77 0.72 2.61
N PRO A 177 15.86 -0.08 2.67
CA PRO A 177 15.94 -1.33 1.94
C PRO A 177 14.95 -2.35 2.51
N LEU A 178 14.28 -3.12 1.65
CA LEU A 178 13.31 -4.17 2.03
C LEU A 178 13.99 -5.40 2.67
N ASN A 179 14.63 -5.22 3.82
CA ASN A 179 15.44 -6.23 4.53
C ASN A 179 14.61 -7.09 5.50
N PHE A 180 13.41 -7.50 5.10
CA PHE A 180 12.55 -8.39 5.87
C PHE A 180 12.17 -9.65 5.08
N SER A 181 11.52 -10.61 5.74
CA SER A 181 11.09 -11.87 5.13
C SER A 181 9.82 -12.38 5.79
N GLN A 182 9.30 -13.50 5.28
CA GLN A 182 8.16 -14.23 5.84
C GLN A 182 8.29 -14.47 7.36
N LYS A 183 9.50 -14.66 7.89
CA LYS A 183 9.76 -14.90 9.32
C LYS A 183 9.31 -13.75 10.23
N HIS A 184 9.14 -12.55 9.68
CA HIS A 184 8.75 -11.37 10.45
C HIS A 184 7.24 -11.09 10.44
N MET A 185 6.43 -11.82 9.64
CA MET A 185 5.02 -11.48 9.42
C MET A 185 4.19 -11.53 10.70
N THR A 186 4.40 -12.53 11.57
CA THR A 186 3.70 -12.61 12.88
C THR A 186 3.96 -11.37 13.73
N ARG A 187 5.21 -10.89 13.77
CA ARG A 187 5.57 -9.65 14.47
C ARG A 187 4.94 -8.43 13.82
N PHE A 188 4.96 -8.36 12.48
CA PHE A 188 4.40 -7.24 11.74
C PHE A 188 2.88 -7.15 11.86
N ARG A 189 2.16 -8.27 11.94
CA ARG A 189 0.73 -8.28 12.25
C ARG A 189 0.43 -7.61 13.58
N LYS A 190 1.14 -8.03 14.64
CA LYS A 190 1.03 -7.41 15.98
C LYS A 190 1.41 -5.92 15.95
N GLN A 191 2.43 -5.56 15.17
CA GLN A 191 2.85 -4.18 14.98
C GLN A 191 1.79 -3.33 14.29
N ILE A 192 1.25 -3.77 13.14
CA ILE A 192 0.21 -3.06 12.38
C ILE A 192 -1.01 -2.81 13.27
N ALA A 193 -1.48 -3.84 13.98
CA ALA A 193 -2.62 -3.71 14.89
C ALA A 193 -2.35 -2.66 15.99
N TRP A 194 -1.18 -2.69 16.61
CA TRP A 194 -0.77 -1.73 17.63
C TRP A 194 -0.65 -0.29 17.08
N GLU A 195 -0.05 -0.13 15.90
CA GLU A 195 0.16 1.18 15.26
C GLU A 195 -1.17 1.82 14.83
N ILE A 196 -2.09 1.01 14.32
CA ILE A 196 -3.46 1.43 14.01
C ILE A 196 -4.22 1.84 15.26
N GLN A 197 -4.18 1.03 16.32
CA GLN A 197 -4.86 1.33 17.58
C GLN A 197 -4.34 2.65 18.20
N ARG A 198 -3.02 2.88 18.13
CA ARG A 198 -2.38 4.10 18.66
C ARG A 198 -2.39 5.27 17.68
N LYS A 199 -2.87 5.07 16.45
CA LYS A 199 -2.84 6.02 15.34
C LYS A 199 -1.44 6.62 15.13
N LYS A 200 -0.40 5.80 15.29
CA LYS A 200 1.00 6.24 15.25
C LYS A 200 1.94 5.11 14.86
N LEU A 201 2.73 5.32 13.81
CA LEU A 201 3.80 4.41 13.39
C LEU A 201 4.96 4.43 14.40
N LYS A 202 5.56 3.26 14.67
CA LYS A 202 6.77 3.18 15.48
C LYS A 202 7.93 3.90 14.79
N LYS A 203 8.83 4.46 15.59
CA LYS A 203 10.09 5.04 15.08
C LYS A 203 11.08 3.91 14.79
N SER A 204 10.92 3.18 13.68
CA SER A 204 11.97 2.28 13.20
C SER A 204 11.58 1.58 11.90
N VAL A 205 12.40 1.80 10.88
CA VAL A 205 12.76 0.89 9.80
C VAL A 205 14.24 1.14 9.53
#